data_AF-A0A0C9WJH7-F1
#
_entry.id   AF-A0A0C9WJH7-F1
#
_cell.length_a   1.000
_cell.length_b   1.000
_cell.length_c   1.000
_cell.angle_alpha   90.00
_cell.angle_beta   90.00
_cell.angle_gamma   90.00
#
_symmetry.space_group_name_H-M   'P 1'
#
loop_
_entity.id
_entity.type
_entity.pdbx_description
1 polymer ?
#
loop_
_entity_poly.entity_id
_entity_poly.type
_entity_poly.pdbx_seq_one_letter_code
_entity_poly.pdbx_strand_id
1 'polypeptide(L)'
;MEYMGTTVKDVSDLSMDQRHQLLEELCLIHERGIVHGDLRAANIVLKNGSPHFIDFSHGHEHQCTGRAKCAELIMACQFLSLSP
;
A
#
# COMPACT_ATOMS: atom_id res chain seq x y z
N MET A 1 -15.05 -11.75 8.92
CA MET A 1 -14.03 -11.25 7.98
C MET A 1 -14.30 -11.87 6.63
N GLU A 2 -14.46 -11.05 5.60
CA GLU A 2 -14.58 -11.52 4.21
C GLU A 2 -13.18 -11.95 3.72
N TYR A 3 -13.10 -13.04 2.96
CA TYR A 3 -11.84 -13.51 2.40
C TYR A 3 -11.38 -12.58 1.27
N MET A 4 -10.19 -11.99 1.43
CA MET A 4 -9.65 -10.99 0.49
C MET A 4 -8.61 -11.56 -0.50
N GLY A 5 -8.49 -12.88 -0.60
CA GLY A 5 -7.53 -13.53 -1.49
C GLY A 5 -6.25 -13.97 -0.79
N THR A 6 -5.24 -14.29 -1.59
CA THR A 6 -3.97 -14.85 -1.11
C THR A 6 -2.99 -13.73 -0.84
N THR A 7 -2.29 -13.82 0.30
CA THR A 7 -1.20 -12.91 0.65
C THR A 7 -0.05 -12.98 -0.35
N VAL A 8 0.51 -11.83 -0.67
CA VAL A 8 1.72 -11.70 -1.48
C VAL A 8 2.94 -12.08 -0.63
N LYS A 9 3.82 -12.94 -1.16
CA LYS A 9 5.04 -13.34 -0.45
C LYS A 9 6.14 -12.30 -0.60
N ASP A 10 6.33 -11.82 -1.82
CA ASP A 10 7.28 -10.78 -2.17
C ASP A 10 6.63 -9.79 -3.14
N VAL A 11 6.88 -8.50 -2.96
CA VAL A 11 6.44 -7.45 -3.89
C VAL A 11 7.06 -7.64 -5.28
N SER A 12 8.22 -8.32 -5.37
CA SER A 12 8.82 -8.69 -6.63
C SER A 12 7.88 -9.52 -7.52
N ASP A 13 6.97 -10.29 -6.91
CA ASP A 13 6.01 -11.15 -7.61
C ASP A 13 4.87 -10.36 -8.28
N LEU A 14 4.71 -9.08 -7.92
CA LEU A 14 3.71 -8.20 -8.50
C LEU A 14 4.20 -7.59 -9.82
N SER A 15 3.28 -7.50 -10.79
CA SER A 15 3.52 -6.73 -12.02
C SER A 15 3.70 -5.25 -11.74
N MET A 16 4.26 -4.51 -12.70
CA MET A 16 4.36 -3.05 -12.58
C MET A 16 3.00 -2.40 -12.37
N ASP A 17 1.98 -2.81 -13.12
CA ASP A 17 0.62 -2.29 -12.99
C ASP A 17 0.03 -2.53 -11.58
N GLN A 18 0.29 -3.71 -11.01
CA GLN A 18 -0.13 -4.05 -9.64
C GLN A 18 0.57 -3.18 -8.59
N ARG A 19 1.86 -2.92 -8.77
CA ARG A 19 2.61 -2.01 -7.87
C ARG A 19 2.06 -0.59 -7.95
N HIS A 20 1.73 -0.12 -9.16
CA HIS A 20 1.08 1.18 -9.35
C HIS A 20 -0.30 1.24 -8.67
N GLN A 21 -1.11 0.18 -8.78
CA GLN A 21 -2.41 0.09 -8.10
C GLN A 21 -2.28 0.22 -6.58
N LEU A 22 -1.30 -0.46 -5.97
CA LEU A 22 -1.03 -0.33 -4.53
C LEU A 22 -0.66 1.10 -4.15
N LEU A 23 0.20 1.76 -4.93
CA LEU A 23 0.59 3.13 -4.62
C LEU A 23 -0.59 4.11 -4.73
N GLU A 24 -1.48 3.91 -5.71
CA GLU A 24 -2.70 4.69 -5.85
C GLU A 24 -3.67 4.44 -4.69
N GLU A 25 -3.87 3.19 -4.29
CA GLU A 25 -4.68 2.83 -3.12
C GLU A 25 -4.15 3.50 -1.85
N LEU A 26 -2.84 3.48 -1.64
CA LEU A 26 -2.21 4.14 -0.50
C LEU A 26 -2.37 5.66 -0.53
N CYS A 27 -2.27 6.29 -1.71
CA CYS A 27 -2.56 7.72 -1.85
C CYS A 27 -4.01 8.04 -1.48
N LEU A 28 -4.98 7.20 -1.86
CA LEU A 28 -6.40 7.39 -1.51
C LEU A 28 -6.67 7.23 -0.01
N ILE A 29 -5.91 6.37 0.69
CA ILE A 29 -5.95 6.25 2.15
C ILE A 29 -5.43 7.54 2.79
N HIS A 30 -4.33 8.09 2.26
CA HIS A 30 -3.72 9.34 2.74
C HIS A 30 -4.58 10.58 2.49
N GLU A 31 -5.28 10.65 1.34
CA GLU A 31 -6.23 11.72 1.03
C GLU A 31 -7.39 11.77 2.03
N ARG A 32 -7.71 10.64 2.67
CA ARG A 32 -8.70 10.55 3.75
C ARG A 32 -8.12 10.89 5.12
N GLY A 33 -6.86 11.32 5.17
CA GLY A 33 -6.16 11.67 6.40
C GLY A 33 -5.74 10.46 7.23
N ILE A 34 -5.53 9.30 6.60
CA ILE A 34 -5.12 8.07 7.28
C ILE A 34 -3.77 7.61 6.71
N VAL A 35 -2.87 7.19 7.60
CA VAL A 35 -1.65 6.46 7.24
C VAL A 35 -1.87 4.96 7.50
N HIS A 36 -1.26 4.06 6.74
CA HIS A 36 -1.43 2.61 6.96
C HIS A 36 -0.61 2.12 8.17
N GLY A 37 0.64 2.58 8.30
CA GLY A 37 1.55 2.32 9.41
C GLY A 37 2.32 1.00 9.35
N ASP A 38 2.03 0.11 8.40
CA ASP A 38 2.68 -1.21 8.32
C ASP A 38 2.73 -1.75 6.88
N LEU A 39 3.60 -1.16 6.05
CA LEU A 39 3.82 -1.57 4.66
C LEU A 39 4.73 -2.79 4.57
N ARG A 40 4.13 -3.98 4.50
CA ARG A 40 4.84 -5.25 4.30
C ARG A 40 4.07 -6.17 3.36
N ALA A 41 4.75 -7.09 2.69
CA ALA A 41 4.13 -8.03 1.74
C ALA A 41 3.03 -8.88 2.40
N ALA A 42 3.21 -9.22 3.69
CA ALA A 42 2.21 -9.94 4.48
C ALA A 42 0.86 -9.20 4.63
N ASN A 43 0.88 -7.88 4.47
CA ASN A 43 -0.29 -7.00 4.53
C ASN A 43 -0.81 -6.64 3.13
N ILE A 44 -0.40 -7.38 2.10
CA ILE A 44 -0.91 -7.25 0.74
C ILE A 44 -1.57 -8.55 0.33
N VAL A 45 -2.79 -8.47 -0.20
CA VAL A 45 -3.52 -9.62 -0.73
C VAL A 45 -3.88 -9.41 -2.19
N LEU A 46 -3.92 -10.50 -2.96
CA LEU A 46 -4.39 -10.51 -4.34
C LEU A 46 -5.84 -10.98 -4.40
N LYS A 47 -6.77 -10.05 -4.62
CA LYS A 47 -8.20 -10.33 -4.84
C LYS A 47 -8.49 -10.26 -6.34
N ASN A 48 -8.80 -11.40 -6.95
CA ASN A 48 -9.11 -11.50 -8.39
C ASN A 48 -8.02 -10.87 -9.29
N GLY A 49 -6.75 -10.97 -8.89
CA GLY A 49 -5.61 -10.40 -9.63
C GLY A 49 -5.30 -8.93 -9.32
N SER A 50 -6.13 -8.24 -8.53
CA SER A 50 -5.85 -6.88 -8.06
C SER A 50 -5.26 -6.92 -6.64
N PRO A 51 -4.16 -6.21 -6.38
CA PRO A 51 -3.52 -6.17 -5.07
C PRO A 51 -4.21 -5.14 -4.17
N HIS A 52 -4.35 -5.47 -2.90
CA HIS A 52 -4.95 -4.61 -1.89
C HIS A 52 -4.15 -4.62 -0.59
N PHE A 53 -4.02 -3.46 0.04
CA PHE A 53 -3.55 -3.36 1.41
C PHE A 53 -4.61 -3.85 2.41
N ILE A 54 -4.16 -4.63 3.41
CA ILE A 54 -4.97 -5.12 4.52
C ILE A 54 -4.28 -4.80 5.84
N ASP A 55 -5.01 -4.99 6.94
CA ASP A 55 -4.50 -4.82 8.31
C ASP A 55 -4.08 -3.37 8.64
N PHE A 56 -5.10 -2.55 8.93
CA PHE A 56 -4.95 -1.16 9.36
C PHE A 56 -4.77 -1.02 10.88
N SER A 57 -4.33 -2.07 11.58
CA SER A 57 -4.16 -2.04 13.05
C SER A 57 -3.14 -1.00 13.53
N HIS A 58 -2.18 -0.63 12.68
CA HIS A 58 -1.17 0.40 12.94
C HIS A 58 -1.52 1.77 12.34
N GLY A 59 -2.68 1.84 11.65
CA GLY A 59 -3.13 3.04 10.99
C GLY A 59 -3.61 4.09 11.99
N HIS A 60 -3.34 5.34 11.68
CA HIS A 60 -3.77 6.46 12.50
C HIS A 60 -4.08 7.68 11.64
N GLU A 61 -4.80 8.63 12.23
CA GLU A 61 -5.06 9.91 11.59
C GLU A 61 -3.74 10.69 11.41
N HIS A 62 -3.55 11.26 10.23
CA HIS A 62 -2.43 12.13 9.96
C HIS A 62 -2.80 13.21 8.92
N GLN A 63 -2.12 14.35 8.99
CA GLN A 63 -2.21 15.36 7.94
C GLN A 63 -1.18 15.04 6.86
N CYS A 64 -1.63 14.46 5.75
CA CYS A 64 -0.72 14.08 4.67
C CYS A 64 -0.05 15.31 4.04
N THR A 65 1.29 15.28 3.97
CA THR A 65 2.10 16.33 3.34
C THR A 65 2.29 16.11 1.83
N GLY A 66 1.59 15.12 1.26
CA GLY A 66 1.68 14.72 -0.14
C GLY A 66 2.81 13.73 -0.43
N ARG A 67 2.73 13.10 -1.60
CA ARG A 67 3.59 11.99 -2.06
C ARG A 67 5.10 12.26 -2.01
N ALA A 68 5.52 13.51 -2.25
CA ALA A 68 6.93 13.89 -2.25
C ALA A 68 7.51 14.17 -0.84
N LYS A 69 6.67 14.24 0.20
CA LYS A 69 7.10 14.65 1.56
C LYS A 69 6.65 13.69 2.65
N CYS A 70 5.60 12.90 2.42
CA CYS A 70 5.10 11.96 3.40
C CYS A 70 6.03 10.74 3.49
N ALA A 71 6.52 10.45 4.69
CA ALA A 71 7.47 9.36 4.93
C ALA A 71 6.92 8.00 4.45
N GLU A 72 5.65 7.69 4.73
CA GLU A 72 5.06 6.42 4.29
C GLU A 72 4.96 6.33 2.76
N LEU A 73 4.54 7.39 2.06
CA LEU A 73 4.46 7.37 0.59
C LEU A 73 5.84 7.28 -0.07
N ILE A 74 6.86 7.92 0.50
CA ILE A 74 8.24 7.79 0.04
C ILE A 74 8.75 6.35 0.25
N MET A 75 8.50 5.77 1.43
CA MET A 75 8.85 4.38 1.71
C MET A 75 8.08 3.42 0.80
N ALA A 76 6.81 3.70 0.49
CA ALA A 76 6.01 2.90 -0.43
C ALA A 76 6.61 2.88 -1.83
N CYS A 77 7.05 4.03 -2.37
CA CYS A 77 7.73 4.07 -3.67
C CYS A 77 8.98 3.18 -3.67
N GLN A 78 9.80 3.23 -2.61
CA GLN A 78 11.00 2.38 -2.50
C GLN A 78 10.65 0.89 -2.38
N PHE A 79 9.70 0.56 -1.51
CA PHE A 79 9.22 -0.80 -1.27
C PHE A 79 8.61 -1.43 -2.53
N LEU A 80 7.85 -0.65 -3.30
CA LEU A 80 7.24 -1.06 -4.56
C LEU A 80 8.22 -1.01 -5.74
N SER A 81 9.46 -0.55 -5.54
CA SER A 81 10.45 -0.30 -6.60
C SER A 81 9.92 0.62 -7.72
N LEU A 82 9.18 1.66 -7.33
CA LEU A 82 8.63 2.68 -8.21
C LEU A 82 9.46 3.96 -8.16
N SER A 83 9.49 4.70 -9.27
CA SER A 83 10.05 6.05 -9.29
C SER A 83 9.13 6.99 -8.48
N PRO A 84 9.69 7.84 -7.60
CA PRO A 84 8.93 8.79 -6.77
C PRO A 84 7.96 9.66 -7.56
#